data_AF-A0A834H3X7-F1
#
_entry.id   AF-A0A834H3X7-F1
#
_cell.length_a   1.000
_cell.length_b   1.000
_cell.length_c   1.000
_cell.angle_alpha   90.00
_cell.angle_beta   90.00
_cell.angle_gamma   90.00
#
_symmetry.space_group_name_H-M   'P 1'
#
loop_
_entity.id
_entity.type
_entity.pdbx_description
1 polymer ?
#
loop_
_entity_poly.entity_id
_entity_poly.type
_entity_poly.pdbx_seq_one_letter_code
_entity_poly.pdbx_strand_id
1 'polypeptide(L)'
;MTEAAAESIAADAKQPHRLERKWTFWFDNQSKPKQGAAWGSSLRKGYTFDSVEEFWCLYDQIFKPSKFPANADFHLFKTGIEPKWEDPECAYGGKWTVTSSSKANLDKMWLESLMALIGEQFDEVDEVCGVVASVRQRGDKLALWTRTASNEATQIEDRTVVAVPVHKEGGLGLRRLVIPLILNWGVMLNNVKFTAVEQMSIGRKWKDIIDVTDKISYSFHDDAKKERSAKGRYNV
;
A
#
# COMPACT_ATOMS: atom_id res chain seq x y z
N MET A 1 42.38 -38.08 12.46
CA MET A 1 42.28 -36.73 11.88
C MET A 1 40.95 -36.62 11.13
N THR A 2 39.80 -36.56 11.81
CA THR A 2 38.47 -36.55 11.14
C THR A 2 37.35 -35.98 12.04
N GLU A 3 37.56 -34.84 12.70
CA GLU A 3 36.47 -34.21 13.47
C GLU A 3 36.54 -32.68 13.41
N ALA A 4 37.74 -32.10 13.47
CA ALA A 4 37.94 -30.65 13.36
C ALA A 4 37.62 -30.04 11.98
N ALA A 5 37.55 -30.85 10.92
CA ALA A 5 37.16 -30.37 9.58
C ALA A 5 35.63 -30.36 9.36
N ALA A 6 34.86 -31.05 10.22
CA ALA A 6 33.41 -31.04 10.14
C ALA A 6 32.81 -29.84 10.90
N GLU A 7 33.43 -29.40 12.00
CA GLU A 7 32.98 -28.22 12.75
C GLU A 7 33.24 -26.90 12.02
N SER A 8 34.27 -26.80 11.18
CA SER A 8 34.57 -25.57 10.43
C SER A 8 33.62 -25.29 9.27
N ILE A 9 32.79 -26.26 8.87
CA ILE A 9 31.76 -26.09 7.82
C ILE A 9 30.41 -25.64 8.43
N ALA A 10 30.17 -25.92 9.72
CA ALA A 10 28.95 -25.53 10.41
C ALA A 10 28.96 -24.06 10.90
N ALA A 11 30.12 -23.42 10.94
CA ALA A 11 30.31 -22.08 11.52
C ALA A 11 30.15 -20.91 10.53
N ASP A 12 29.99 -21.16 9.22
CA ASP A 12 29.67 -20.13 8.22
C ASP A 12 28.21 -20.20 7.78
N ALA A 13 27.30 -20.41 8.74
CA ALA A 13 25.90 -20.07 8.53
C ALA A 13 25.81 -18.55 8.44
N LYS A 14 26.03 -17.99 7.24
CA LYS A 14 25.88 -16.57 6.92
C LYS A 14 24.61 -16.06 7.60
N GLN A 15 24.76 -15.10 8.51
CA GLN A 15 23.61 -14.48 9.15
C GLN A 15 22.68 -13.93 8.05
N PRO A 16 21.37 -14.18 8.13
CA PRO A 16 20.45 -13.74 7.09
C PRO A 16 20.44 -12.22 7.02
N HIS A 17 20.35 -11.68 5.81
CA HIS A 17 20.27 -10.24 5.58
C HIS A 17 18.87 -9.77 5.97
N ARG A 18 18.75 -9.12 7.13
CA ARG A 18 17.47 -8.61 7.64
C ARG A 18 16.96 -7.45 6.79
N LEU A 19 15.65 -7.46 6.56
CA LEU A 19 14.93 -6.35 5.96
C LEU A 19 14.60 -5.31 7.03
N GLU A 20 14.49 -4.04 6.62
CA GLU A 20 14.07 -2.94 7.49
C GLU A 20 12.67 -3.19 8.07
N ARG A 21 11.78 -3.76 7.25
CA ARG A 21 10.39 -4.07 7.63
C ARG A 21 10.04 -5.51 7.29
N LYS A 22 9.07 -6.04 8.04
CA LYS A 22 8.47 -7.34 7.79
C LYS A 22 7.39 -7.22 6.74
N TRP A 23 7.37 -8.14 5.78
CA TRP A 23 6.39 -8.15 4.71
C TRP A 23 5.57 -9.42 4.72
N THR A 24 4.30 -9.31 4.31
CA THR A 24 3.36 -10.42 4.28
C THR A 24 2.77 -10.56 2.88
N PHE A 25 2.90 -11.76 2.30
CA PHE A 25 2.18 -12.14 1.10
C PHE A 25 0.72 -12.51 1.42
N TRP A 26 -0.18 -12.09 0.55
CA TRP A 26 -1.57 -12.51 0.55
C TRP A 26 -2.01 -12.97 -0.83
N PHE A 27 -3.01 -13.85 -0.86
CA PHE A 27 -3.57 -14.39 -2.09
C PHE A 27 -5.09 -14.38 -2.04
N ASP A 28 -5.71 -13.95 -3.13
CA ASP A 28 -7.16 -14.03 -3.33
C ASP A 28 -7.48 -14.69 -4.66
N ASN A 29 -8.28 -15.77 -4.63
CA ASN A 29 -8.76 -16.44 -5.82
C ASN A 29 -10.22 -16.08 -6.09
N GLN A 30 -10.44 -15.19 -7.05
CA GLN A 30 -11.78 -14.70 -7.42
C GLN A 30 -12.48 -15.60 -8.46
N SER A 31 -11.92 -16.75 -8.81
CA SER A 31 -12.54 -17.69 -9.77
C SER A 31 -13.77 -18.43 -9.24
N LYS A 32 -13.96 -18.50 -7.92
CA LYS A 32 -15.12 -19.16 -7.28
C LYS A 32 -15.72 -18.28 -6.19
N PRO A 33 -16.35 -17.14 -6.53
CA PRO A 33 -17.09 -16.39 -5.53
C PRO A 33 -18.20 -17.29 -5.00
N LYS A 34 -18.14 -17.67 -3.72
CA LYS A 34 -19.27 -18.32 -3.06
C LYS A 34 -20.46 -17.36 -3.16
N GLN A 35 -21.59 -17.85 -3.66
CA GLN A 35 -22.77 -17.01 -3.86
C GLN A 35 -23.19 -16.38 -2.51
N GLY A 36 -23.20 -15.05 -2.44
CA GLY A 36 -23.50 -14.30 -1.22
C GLY A 36 -22.30 -14.03 -0.28
N ALA A 37 -21.07 -14.39 -0.65
CA ALA A 37 -19.90 -14.11 0.19
C ALA A 37 -19.46 -12.65 0.09
N ALA A 38 -19.11 -12.04 1.23
CA ALA A 38 -18.51 -10.71 1.29
C ALA A 38 -17.19 -10.68 0.50
N TRP A 39 -16.91 -9.54 -0.16
CA TRP A 39 -15.63 -9.28 -0.83
C TRP A 39 -14.49 -9.45 0.19
N GLY A 40 -13.38 -10.09 -0.22
CA GLY A 40 -12.26 -10.40 0.68
C GLY A 40 -12.41 -11.66 1.55
N SER A 41 -13.54 -12.38 1.48
CA SER A 41 -13.72 -13.67 2.19
C SER A 41 -12.80 -14.79 1.69
N SER A 42 -12.31 -14.67 0.45
CA SER A 42 -11.33 -15.56 -0.18
C SER A 42 -9.89 -15.10 -0.02
N LEU A 43 -9.65 -13.94 0.60
CA LEU A 43 -8.30 -13.45 0.91
C LEU A 43 -7.66 -14.34 1.97
N ARG A 44 -6.50 -14.91 1.64
CA ARG A 44 -5.71 -15.76 2.52
C ARG A 44 -4.37 -15.10 2.78
N LYS A 45 -4.01 -15.00 4.07
CA LYS A 45 -2.63 -14.71 4.48
C LYS A 45 -1.75 -15.89 4.05
N GLY A 46 -0.71 -15.60 3.30
CA GLY A 46 0.31 -16.56 2.90
C GLY A 46 1.45 -16.57 3.91
N TYR A 47 2.60 -16.05 3.48
CA TYR A 47 3.84 -16.07 4.25
C TYR A 47 4.23 -14.67 4.70
N THR A 48 4.74 -14.58 5.94
CA THR A 48 5.41 -13.38 6.46
C THR A 48 6.90 -13.66 6.50
N PHE A 49 7.71 -12.73 6.01
CA PHE A 49 9.17 -12.85 5.98
C PHE A 49 9.83 -11.55 6.45
N ASP A 50 11.08 -11.66 6.91
CA ASP A 50 11.86 -10.52 7.42
C ASP A 50 13.34 -10.54 7.00
N SER A 51 13.70 -11.38 6.02
CA SER A 51 15.03 -11.45 5.44
C SER A 51 15.02 -11.58 3.92
N VAL A 52 16.13 -11.19 3.29
CA VAL A 52 16.34 -11.28 1.83
C VAL A 52 16.36 -12.75 1.38
N GLU A 53 16.92 -13.65 2.17
CA GLU A 53 16.98 -15.08 1.87
C GLU A 53 15.59 -15.72 1.85
N GLU A 54 14.75 -15.41 2.86
CA GLU A 54 13.36 -15.86 2.87
C GLU A 54 12.59 -15.30 1.68
N PHE A 55 12.79 -14.02 1.33
CA PHE A 55 12.19 -13.41 0.15
C PHE A 55 12.50 -14.20 -1.12
N TRP A 56 13.79 -14.46 -1.41
CA TRP A 56 14.18 -15.17 -2.64
C TRP A 56 13.75 -16.63 -2.63
N CYS A 57 13.79 -17.29 -1.47
CA CYS A 57 13.30 -18.66 -1.30
C CYS A 57 11.80 -18.74 -1.65
N LEU A 58 11.00 -17.79 -1.16
CA LEU A 58 9.58 -17.70 -1.44
C LEU A 58 9.29 -17.31 -2.91
N TYR A 59 10.03 -16.35 -3.45
CA TYR A 59 9.77 -15.80 -4.79
C TYR A 59 9.94 -16.85 -5.89
N ASP A 60 11.02 -17.62 -5.87
CA ASP A 60 11.31 -18.57 -6.95
C ASP A 60 10.32 -19.75 -6.99
N GLN A 61 9.85 -20.17 -5.81
CA GLN A 61 8.94 -21.30 -5.64
C GLN A 61 7.47 -20.93 -5.85
N ILE A 62 7.05 -19.72 -5.44
CA ILE A 62 5.63 -19.45 -5.22
C ILE A 62 5.11 -18.25 -6.02
N PHE A 63 5.88 -17.17 -6.24
CA PHE A 63 5.29 -15.85 -6.55
C PHE A 63 5.59 -15.26 -7.93
N LYS A 64 5.49 -16.04 -9.01
CA LYS A 64 5.50 -15.53 -10.39
C LYS A 64 4.06 -15.33 -10.90
N PRO A 65 3.57 -14.08 -11.08
CA PRO A 65 2.21 -13.75 -11.53
C PRO A 65 1.71 -14.63 -12.70
N SER A 66 2.58 -14.91 -13.67
CA SER A 66 2.28 -15.73 -14.85
C SER A 66 1.90 -17.18 -14.56
N LYS A 67 2.34 -17.77 -13.43
CA LYS A 67 2.09 -19.17 -13.06
C LYS A 67 0.74 -19.38 -12.38
N PHE A 68 0.02 -18.30 -12.10
CA PHE A 68 -1.16 -18.38 -11.26
C PHE A 68 -2.47 -18.56 -12.03
N PRO A 69 -3.52 -19.05 -11.34
CA PRO A 69 -4.85 -19.16 -11.94
C PRO A 69 -5.36 -17.82 -12.47
N ALA A 70 -6.08 -17.84 -13.58
CA ALA A 70 -6.79 -16.67 -14.04
C ALA A 70 -7.79 -16.17 -12.98
N ASN A 71 -7.97 -14.85 -12.90
CA ASN A 71 -8.82 -14.19 -11.90
C ASN A 71 -8.29 -14.34 -10.47
N ALA A 72 -6.98 -14.26 -10.30
CA ALA A 72 -6.29 -14.24 -9.02
C ALA A 72 -5.72 -12.85 -8.73
N ASP A 73 -5.64 -12.51 -7.44
CA ASP A 73 -4.88 -11.36 -6.92
C ASP A 73 -3.78 -11.84 -5.96
N PHE A 74 -2.60 -11.25 -6.12
CA PHE A 74 -1.42 -11.45 -5.28
C PHE A 74 -1.03 -10.14 -4.66
N HIS A 75 -0.74 -10.17 -3.36
CA HIS A 75 -0.48 -8.96 -2.61
C HIS A 75 0.80 -9.15 -1.81
N LEU A 76 1.66 -8.13 -1.78
CA LEU A 76 2.73 -8.00 -0.79
C LEU A 76 2.48 -6.71 -0.01
N PHE A 77 2.23 -6.82 1.29
CA PHE A 77 1.91 -5.69 2.16
C PHE A 77 2.81 -5.68 3.39
N LYS A 78 3.05 -4.49 3.95
CA LYS A 78 3.71 -4.36 5.25
C LYS A 78 2.97 -5.19 6.29
N THR A 79 3.70 -5.83 7.19
CA THR A 79 3.10 -6.68 8.22
C THR A 79 2.22 -5.84 9.14
N GLY A 80 1.00 -6.31 9.38
CA GLY A 80 -0.01 -5.59 10.16
C GLY A 80 -1.02 -4.84 9.30
N ILE A 81 -0.76 -4.66 7.99
CA ILE A 81 -1.70 -4.06 7.05
C ILE A 81 -2.36 -5.18 6.24
N GLU A 82 -3.68 -5.29 6.33
CA GLU A 82 -4.44 -6.15 5.43
C GLU A 82 -4.67 -5.45 4.08
N PRO A 83 -4.57 -6.14 2.94
CA PRO A 83 -4.82 -5.57 1.61
C PRO A 83 -6.33 -5.37 1.36
N LYS A 84 -6.93 -4.56 2.21
CA LYS A 84 -8.36 -4.28 2.32
C LYS A 84 -8.53 -2.80 2.53
N TRP A 85 -9.56 -2.22 1.90
CA TRP A 85 -9.83 -0.80 2.06
C TRP A 85 -10.40 -0.48 3.45
N GLU A 86 -10.87 -1.49 4.18
CA GLU A 86 -11.34 -1.40 5.56
C GLU A 86 -10.20 -1.30 6.57
N ASP A 87 -8.97 -1.65 6.18
CA ASP A 87 -7.80 -1.49 7.04
C ASP A 87 -7.58 0.01 7.32
N PRO A 88 -7.41 0.43 8.59
CA PRO A 88 -7.23 1.84 8.94
C PRO A 88 -6.07 2.51 8.18
N GLU A 89 -5.02 1.75 7.85
CA GLU A 89 -3.86 2.23 7.13
C GLU A 89 -4.12 2.38 5.61
N CYS A 90 -5.21 1.81 5.08
CA CYS A 90 -5.57 1.94 3.66
C CYS A 90 -6.85 2.77 3.44
N ALA A 91 -7.63 3.04 4.48
CA ALA A 91 -8.97 3.61 4.35
C ALA A 91 -9.01 4.98 3.66
N TYR A 92 -8.01 5.84 3.93
CA TYR A 92 -7.91 7.22 3.41
C TYR A 92 -6.96 7.34 2.22
N GLY A 93 -6.54 6.19 1.68
CA GLY A 93 -5.50 6.09 0.68
C GLY A 93 -6.02 5.93 -0.74
N GLY A 94 -5.15 5.35 -1.55
CA GLY A 94 -5.47 5.00 -2.92
C GLY A 94 -4.41 4.11 -3.52
N LYS A 95 -4.46 3.98 -4.84
CA LYS A 95 -3.51 3.15 -5.56
C LYS A 95 -3.13 3.73 -6.91
N TRP A 96 -1.84 3.68 -7.21
CA TRP A 96 -1.31 3.80 -8.57
C TRP A 96 -1.55 2.49 -9.30
N THR A 97 -2.03 2.54 -10.54
CA THR A 97 -2.33 1.35 -11.36
C THR A 97 -1.71 1.48 -12.74
N VAL A 98 -1.04 0.41 -13.16
CA VAL A 98 -0.58 0.17 -14.54
C VAL A 98 -1.25 -1.10 -15.07
N THR A 99 -1.54 -1.12 -16.37
CA THR A 99 -2.09 -2.31 -17.04
C THR A 99 -1.01 -2.93 -17.91
N SER A 100 -0.85 -4.24 -17.84
CA SER A 100 0.04 -5.01 -18.71
C SER A 100 -0.76 -5.87 -19.67
N SER A 101 -0.36 -5.86 -20.94
CA SER A 101 -0.87 -6.77 -21.97
C SER A 101 -0.05 -8.07 -22.07
N SER A 102 1.12 -8.13 -21.42
CA SER A 102 2.04 -9.28 -21.45
C SER A 102 2.30 -9.83 -20.06
N LYS A 103 2.20 -11.15 -19.91
CA LYS A 103 2.53 -11.87 -18.67
C LYS A 103 4.00 -11.71 -18.28
N ALA A 104 4.91 -11.74 -19.26
CA ALA A 104 6.34 -11.55 -19.01
C ALA A 104 6.62 -10.15 -18.47
N ASN A 105 5.93 -9.14 -19.00
CA ASN A 105 6.04 -7.77 -18.49
C ASN A 105 5.45 -7.64 -17.08
N LEU A 106 4.33 -8.32 -16.80
CA LEU A 106 3.76 -8.35 -15.44
C LEU A 106 4.72 -8.97 -14.44
N ASP A 107 5.36 -10.10 -14.78
CA ASP A 107 6.34 -10.77 -13.92
C ASP A 107 7.55 -9.85 -13.64
N LYS A 108 8.06 -9.13 -14.65
CA LYS A 108 9.13 -8.14 -14.48
C LYS A 108 8.69 -7.02 -13.53
N MET A 109 7.61 -6.31 -13.85
CA MET A 109 7.14 -5.18 -13.04
C MET A 109 6.79 -5.59 -11.60
N TRP A 110 6.25 -6.80 -11.42
CA TRP A 110 6.00 -7.38 -10.10
C TRP A 110 7.30 -7.54 -9.33
N LEU A 111 8.30 -8.23 -9.88
CA LEU A 111 9.59 -8.43 -9.23
C LEU A 111 10.27 -7.10 -8.88
N GLU A 112 10.34 -6.16 -9.83
CA GLU A 112 10.92 -4.84 -9.60
C GLU A 112 10.19 -4.10 -8.47
N SER A 113 8.85 -4.19 -8.42
CA SER A 113 8.07 -3.61 -7.33
C SER A 113 8.37 -4.28 -5.99
N LEU A 114 8.45 -5.61 -5.94
CA LEU A 114 8.78 -6.32 -4.69
C LEU A 114 10.17 -5.93 -4.19
N MET A 115 11.18 -5.90 -5.07
CA MET A 115 12.54 -5.52 -4.73
C MET A 115 12.62 -4.07 -4.25
N ALA A 116 11.91 -3.15 -4.90
CA ALA A 116 11.86 -1.76 -4.47
C ALA A 116 11.20 -1.57 -3.10
N LEU A 117 10.15 -2.36 -2.79
CA LEU A 117 9.48 -2.31 -1.50
C LEU A 117 10.39 -2.84 -0.38
N ILE A 118 10.89 -4.08 -0.52
CA ILE A 118 11.71 -4.70 0.54
C ILE A 118 13.07 -4.01 0.69
N GLY A 119 13.57 -3.38 -0.38
CA GLY A 119 14.79 -2.59 -0.39
C GLY A 119 14.60 -1.11 -0.04
N GLU A 120 13.38 -0.70 0.34
CA GLU A 120 13.07 0.66 0.82
C GLU A 120 13.50 1.77 -0.17
N GLN A 121 13.23 1.56 -1.46
CA GLN A 121 13.71 2.45 -2.53
C GLN A 121 12.84 3.69 -2.80
N PHE A 122 11.76 3.86 -2.06
CA PHE A 122 10.90 5.05 -2.13
C PHE A 122 11.40 6.11 -1.15
N ASP A 123 11.25 7.39 -1.48
CA ASP A 123 11.58 8.46 -0.52
C ASP A 123 10.50 8.53 0.57
N GLU A 124 9.22 8.38 0.17
CA GLU A 124 8.06 8.37 1.05
C GLU A 124 7.71 6.93 1.52
N VAL A 125 8.69 6.20 2.06
CA VAL A 125 8.54 4.78 2.46
C VAL A 125 7.33 4.52 3.35
N ASP A 126 7.03 5.42 4.29
CA ASP A 126 5.95 5.23 5.26
C ASP A 126 4.55 5.34 4.61
N GLU A 127 4.44 6.07 3.50
CA GLU A 127 3.19 6.21 2.76
C GLU A 127 2.87 4.98 1.90
N VAL A 128 3.84 4.15 1.58
CA VAL A 128 3.61 2.94 0.76
C VAL A 128 3.11 1.79 1.62
N CYS A 129 1.94 1.23 1.32
CA CYS A 129 1.36 0.11 2.07
C CYS A 129 1.79 -1.24 1.50
N GLY A 130 1.81 -1.36 0.18
CA GLY A 130 2.05 -2.62 -0.50
C GLY A 130 1.76 -2.57 -2.01
N VAL A 131 1.91 -3.71 -2.67
CA VAL A 131 1.66 -3.87 -4.10
C VAL A 131 0.74 -5.06 -4.37
N VAL A 132 -0.09 -4.94 -5.41
CA VAL A 132 -1.06 -5.94 -5.84
C VAL A 132 -0.89 -6.26 -7.32
N ALA A 133 -0.69 -7.53 -7.66
CA ALA A 133 -0.77 -8.05 -9.02
C ALA A 133 -2.11 -8.76 -9.24
N SER A 134 -2.87 -8.29 -10.22
CA SER A 134 -4.19 -8.79 -10.57
C SER A 134 -4.17 -9.45 -11.94
N VAL A 135 -4.26 -10.78 -11.98
CA VAL A 135 -4.31 -11.55 -13.22
C VAL A 135 -5.75 -11.62 -13.73
N ARG A 136 -6.02 -11.11 -14.93
CA ARG A 136 -7.37 -11.02 -15.51
C ARG A 136 -7.39 -11.38 -16.99
N GLN A 137 -8.56 -11.77 -17.51
CA GLN A 137 -8.69 -12.08 -18.94
C GLN A 137 -8.52 -10.87 -19.86
N ARG A 138 -8.91 -9.66 -19.40
CA ARG A 138 -8.90 -8.42 -20.20
C ARG A 138 -7.74 -7.49 -19.84
N GLY A 139 -6.55 -8.07 -19.69
CA GLY A 139 -5.34 -7.35 -19.30
C GLY A 139 -5.07 -7.45 -17.81
N ASP A 140 -3.83 -7.80 -17.50
CA ASP A 140 -3.37 -7.91 -16.13
C ASP A 140 -3.07 -6.51 -15.57
N LYS A 141 -3.21 -6.34 -14.26
CA LYS A 141 -2.96 -5.04 -13.61
C LYS A 141 -1.94 -5.21 -12.51
N LEU A 142 -1.14 -4.18 -12.32
CA LEU A 142 -0.27 -4.04 -11.17
C LEU A 142 -0.63 -2.73 -10.47
N ALA A 143 -0.75 -2.76 -9.15
CA ALA A 143 -1.15 -1.59 -8.38
C ALA A 143 -0.35 -1.41 -7.09
N LEU A 144 0.21 -0.22 -6.91
CA LEU A 144 0.91 0.20 -5.69
C LEU A 144 -0.08 0.95 -4.79
N TRP A 145 -0.26 0.50 -3.55
CA TRP A 145 -1.19 1.08 -2.57
C TRP A 145 -0.45 2.03 -1.65
N THR A 146 -1.09 3.16 -1.33
CA THR A 146 -0.57 4.19 -0.44
C THR A 146 -1.58 4.54 0.65
N ARG A 147 -1.08 4.95 1.82
CA ARG A 147 -1.85 5.20 3.05
C ARG A 147 -2.71 6.45 2.94
N THR A 148 -2.11 7.57 2.58
CA THR A 148 -2.76 8.88 2.65
C THR A 148 -2.93 9.48 1.28
N ALA A 149 -4.14 9.98 1.02
CA ALA A 149 -4.43 10.61 -0.24
C ALA A 149 -5.36 11.82 0.01
N SER A 150 -4.97 13.02 -0.45
CA SER A 150 -5.85 14.19 -0.34
C SER A 150 -6.99 14.09 -1.33
N ASN A 151 -8.17 13.70 -0.85
CA ASN A 151 -9.41 14.04 -1.52
C ASN A 151 -9.99 15.28 -0.85
N GLU A 152 -9.81 16.45 -1.47
CA GLU A 152 -10.34 17.73 -0.96
C GLU A 152 -11.86 17.66 -0.66
N ALA A 153 -12.60 16.77 -1.34
CA ALA A 153 -14.03 16.59 -1.15
C ALA A 153 -14.42 15.76 0.09
N THR A 154 -13.61 14.76 0.51
CA THR A 154 -13.99 13.86 1.63
C THR A 154 -13.67 14.48 3.00
N GLN A 155 -12.72 15.42 3.07
CA GLN A 155 -12.34 16.08 4.32
C GLN A 155 -13.40 17.06 4.86
N ILE A 156 -14.42 17.41 4.07
CA ILE A 156 -15.47 18.34 4.48
C ILE A 156 -16.50 17.64 5.38
N GLU A 157 -16.74 16.34 5.21
CA GLU A 157 -17.78 15.62 5.97
C GLU A 157 -17.33 15.25 7.39
N ASP A 158 -16.04 14.92 7.59
CA ASP A 158 -15.50 14.53 8.91
C ASP A 158 -15.08 15.74 9.78
N ARG A 159 -15.15 16.96 9.23
CA ARG A 159 -14.84 18.23 9.93
C ARG A 159 -16.06 18.89 10.58
N THR A 160 -17.22 18.22 10.61
CA THR A 160 -18.36 18.68 11.40
C THR A 160 -18.06 18.46 12.88
N VAL A 161 -17.26 19.37 13.45
CA VAL A 161 -16.93 19.44 14.87
C VAL A 161 -18.21 19.25 15.66
N VAL A 162 -18.24 18.24 16.54
CA VAL A 162 -19.28 18.08 17.55
C VAL A 162 -19.36 19.40 18.32
N ALA A 163 -20.38 20.20 18.03
CA ALA A 163 -20.66 21.41 18.76
C ALA A 163 -21.05 21.00 20.18
N VAL A 164 -20.08 21.00 21.10
CA VAL A 164 -20.35 20.81 22.52
C VAL A 164 -21.22 21.99 22.97
N PRO A 165 -22.46 21.77 23.45
CA PRO A 165 -23.30 22.87 23.86
C PRO A 165 -22.72 23.49 25.14
N VAL A 166 -22.24 24.73 25.03
CA VAL A 166 -21.79 25.52 26.17
C VAL A 166 -23.02 25.88 27.00
N HIS A 167 -23.15 25.29 28.18
CA HIS A 167 -24.13 25.72 29.18
C HIS A 167 -23.74 27.12 29.67
N LYS A 168 -24.64 28.10 29.51
CA LYS A 168 -24.42 29.46 30.01
C LYS A 168 -24.77 29.49 31.50
N GLU A 169 -23.76 29.55 32.37
CA GLU A 169 -23.92 30.18 33.67
C GLU A 169 -23.40 31.62 33.61
N GLY A 170 -24.24 32.55 34.06
CA GLY A 170 -23.99 33.98 34.00
C GLY A 170 -22.89 34.42 34.97
N GLY A 171 -22.17 35.49 34.59
CA GLY A 171 -21.23 36.14 35.49
C GLY A 171 -20.24 37.03 34.76
N LEU A 172 -20.31 38.33 35.04
CA LEU A 172 -19.49 39.40 34.48
C LEU A 172 -17.98 39.16 34.66
N GLY A 173 -17.19 39.47 33.63
CA GLY A 173 -15.74 39.56 33.76
C GLY A 173 -15.00 39.64 32.42
N LEU A 174 -14.84 40.86 31.88
CA LEU A 174 -13.98 41.12 30.73
C LEU A 174 -12.51 40.85 31.12
N ARG A 175 -11.98 39.69 30.75
CA ARG A 175 -10.54 39.49 30.52
C ARG A 175 -10.38 38.84 29.14
N ARG A 176 -9.89 39.64 28.18
CA ARG A 176 -9.43 39.15 26.88
C ARG A 176 -8.30 38.14 27.12
N LEU A 177 -8.62 36.86 27.01
CA LEU A 177 -7.65 35.83 26.63
C LEU A 177 -7.95 35.50 25.17
N VAL A 178 -7.28 36.19 24.25
CA VAL A 178 -7.19 35.77 22.86
C VAL A 178 -5.85 35.04 22.75
N ILE A 179 -5.86 33.87 22.08
CA ILE A 179 -4.79 32.86 21.85
C ILE A 179 -5.12 31.57 22.62
N PRO A 180 -5.36 30.40 21.97
CA PRO A 180 -4.82 29.95 20.67
C PRO A 180 -5.86 29.28 19.74
N LEU A 181 -6.31 29.97 18.69
CA LEU A 181 -6.91 29.31 17.50
C LEU A 181 -5.95 29.30 16.29
N ILE A 182 -4.89 30.11 16.33
CA ILE A 182 -3.95 30.28 15.21
C ILE A 182 -2.93 29.13 15.13
N LEU A 183 -2.59 28.49 16.25
CA LEU A 183 -1.64 27.36 16.26
C LEU A 183 -2.21 26.10 15.61
N ASN A 184 -3.52 25.88 15.68
CA ASN A 184 -4.14 24.69 15.10
C ASN A 184 -4.38 24.83 13.58
N TRP A 185 -4.50 26.06 13.08
CA TRP A 185 -4.57 26.32 11.64
C TRP A 185 -3.21 26.19 10.95
N GLY A 186 -2.11 26.56 11.60
CA GLY A 186 -0.76 26.33 11.07
C GLY A 186 -0.43 24.84 10.90
N VAL A 187 -0.83 24.00 11.87
CA VAL A 187 -0.66 22.53 11.79
C VAL A 187 -1.62 21.91 10.77
N MET A 188 -2.87 22.39 10.68
CA MET A 188 -3.85 21.93 9.69
C MET A 188 -3.49 22.32 8.25
N LEU A 189 -2.91 23.50 8.00
CA LEU A 189 -2.49 23.93 6.66
C LEU A 189 -1.24 23.21 6.16
N ASN A 190 -0.36 22.80 7.08
CA ASN A 190 0.81 21.99 6.74
C ASN A 190 0.44 20.54 6.37
N ASN A 191 -0.63 19.99 6.96
CA ASN A 191 -1.15 18.65 6.58
C ASN A 191 -1.96 18.63 5.28
N VAL A 192 -2.49 19.77 4.82
CA VAL A 192 -3.40 19.81 3.64
C VAL A 192 -2.67 20.10 2.33
N LYS A 193 -1.42 20.61 2.37
CA LYS A 193 -0.60 20.85 1.17
C LYS A 193 0.40 19.72 0.86
N PHE A 194 0.45 18.67 1.68
CA PHE A 194 1.53 17.69 1.67
C PHE A 194 1.31 16.53 0.69
N THR A 195 0.08 16.11 0.41
CA THR A 195 -0.17 14.77 -0.15
C THR A 195 -0.15 14.65 -1.68
N ALA A 196 -0.52 15.68 -2.45
CA ALA A 196 -0.57 15.54 -3.92
C ALA A 196 0.84 15.49 -4.56
N VAL A 197 1.78 16.26 -4.03
CA VAL A 197 3.17 16.29 -4.51
C VAL A 197 3.86 14.97 -4.21
N GLU A 198 3.69 14.46 -2.99
CA GLU A 198 4.20 13.16 -2.55
C GLU A 198 3.60 12.01 -3.37
N GLN A 199 2.28 11.98 -3.58
CA GLN A 199 1.67 10.94 -4.41
C GLN A 199 2.23 10.95 -5.83
N MET A 200 2.45 12.13 -6.43
CA MET A 200 3.07 12.25 -7.74
C MET A 200 4.55 11.86 -7.74
N SER A 201 5.27 12.10 -6.64
CA SER A 201 6.67 11.67 -6.42
C SER A 201 6.75 10.15 -6.42
N ILE A 202 5.94 9.49 -5.58
CA ILE A 202 5.79 8.03 -5.50
C ILE A 202 5.44 7.46 -6.87
N GLY A 203 4.47 8.06 -7.57
CA GLY A 203 4.06 7.61 -8.90
C GLY A 203 5.19 7.64 -9.93
N ARG A 204 5.93 8.76 -10.01
CA ARG A 204 7.07 8.90 -10.93
C ARG A 204 8.18 7.92 -10.59
N LYS A 205 8.55 7.84 -9.31
CA LYS A 205 9.59 6.91 -8.84
C LYS A 205 9.22 5.46 -9.14
N TRP A 206 7.97 5.08 -8.89
CA TRP A 206 7.49 3.73 -9.19
C TRP A 206 7.51 3.44 -10.68
N LYS A 207 7.09 4.41 -11.52
CA LYS A 207 7.13 4.30 -12.98
C LYS A 207 8.54 4.06 -13.50
N ASP A 208 9.54 4.74 -12.92
CA ASP A 208 10.96 4.52 -13.23
C ASP A 208 11.44 3.13 -12.79
N ILE A 209 11.06 2.68 -11.59
CA ILE A 209 11.41 1.35 -11.05
C ILE A 209 10.89 0.23 -11.95
N ILE A 210 9.62 0.30 -12.35
CA ILE A 210 9.00 -0.75 -13.17
C ILE A 210 9.29 -0.60 -14.66
N ASP A 211 10.02 0.46 -15.04
CA ASP A 211 10.50 0.72 -16.40
C ASP A 211 9.35 0.72 -17.42
N VAL A 212 8.32 1.52 -17.15
CA VAL A 212 7.17 1.70 -18.07
C VAL A 212 7.08 3.11 -18.63
N THR A 213 6.89 3.20 -19.94
CA THR A 213 6.65 4.48 -20.62
C THR A 213 5.20 4.91 -20.56
N ASP A 214 4.30 3.93 -20.44
CA ASP A 214 2.86 4.14 -20.43
C ASP A 214 2.41 4.98 -19.23
N LYS A 215 1.28 5.64 -19.43
CA LYS A 215 0.63 6.44 -18.39
C LYS A 215 0.14 5.53 -17.26
N ILE A 216 0.53 5.84 -16.04
CA ILE A 216 -0.05 5.21 -14.84
C ILE A 216 -1.06 6.17 -14.21
N SER A 217 -2.06 5.61 -13.53
CA SER A 217 -3.17 6.38 -12.97
C SER A 217 -3.37 6.10 -11.49
N TYR A 218 -3.63 7.15 -10.71
CA TYR A 218 -3.96 7.04 -9.29
C TYR A 218 -5.47 7.09 -9.07
N SER A 219 -5.99 6.24 -8.19
CA SER A 219 -7.41 6.23 -7.81
C SER A 219 -7.55 6.10 -6.29
N PHE A 220 -8.45 6.89 -5.69
CA PHE A 220 -8.78 6.76 -4.26
C PHE A 220 -9.56 5.48 -4.00
N HIS A 221 -9.37 4.88 -2.83
CA HIS A 221 -10.14 3.70 -2.44
C HIS A 221 -11.65 4.00 -2.34
N ASP A 222 -12.03 5.18 -1.84
CA ASP A 222 -13.43 5.60 -1.75
C ASP A 222 -14.14 5.72 -3.11
N ASP A 223 -13.46 6.24 -4.12
CA ASP A 223 -14.00 6.34 -5.48
C ASP A 223 -14.23 4.93 -6.06
N ALA A 224 -13.35 3.99 -5.75
CA ALA A 224 -13.46 2.58 -6.17
C ALA A 224 -14.57 1.81 -5.46
N LYS A 225 -15.05 2.27 -4.30
CA LYS A 225 -16.24 1.71 -3.62
C LYS A 225 -17.53 2.14 -4.32
N LYS A 226 -17.59 3.40 -4.76
CA LYS A 226 -18.80 4.01 -5.33
C LYS A 226 -19.00 3.67 -6.81
N GLU A 227 -17.92 3.47 -7.57
CA GLU A 227 -17.97 3.20 -9.01
C GLU A 227 -17.19 1.94 -9.39
N ARG A 228 -17.77 1.12 -10.29
CA ARG A 228 -17.12 -0.10 -10.83
C ARG A 228 -15.83 0.21 -11.61
N SER A 229 -15.61 1.48 -11.97
CA SER A 229 -14.41 2.00 -12.62
C SER A 229 -14.11 3.40 -12.06
N ALA A 230 -13.36 3.48 -10.95
CA ALA A 230 -12.89 4.74 -10.43
C ALA A 230 -12.08 5.52 -11.49
N LYS A 231 -12.42 6.77 -11.73
CA LYS A 231 -11.67 7.65 -12.64
C LYS A 231 -10.31 8.00 -12.01
N GLY A 232 -9.24 7.90 -12.81
CA GLY A 232 -7.90 8.29 -12.40
C GLY A 232 -7.84 9.78 -12.04
N ARG A 233 -7.42 10.09 -10.82
CA ARG A 233 -7.33 11.44 -10.26
C ARG A 233 -5.98 12.10 -10.56
N TYR A 234 -4.92 11.32 -10.43
CA TYR A 234 -3.56 11.72 -10.79
C TYR A 234 -3.05 10.82 -11.90
N ASN A 235 -2.15 11.35 -12.73
CA ASN A 235 -1.51 10.57 -13.76
C ASN A 235 -0.06 11.04 -13.95
N VAL A 236 0.83 10.08 -14.19
CA VAL A 236 2.25 10.31 -14.49
C VAL A 236 2.76 9.39 -15.58
#